data_AF-A0A067TFT0-F1
#
_entry.id   AF-A0A067TFT0-F1
#
_cell.length_a   1.000
_cell.length_b   1.000
_cell.length_c   1.000
_cell.angle_alpha   90.00
_cell.angle_beta   90.00
_cell.angle_gamma   90.00
#
_symmetry.space_group_name_H-M   'P 1'
#
loop_
_entity.id
_entity.type
_entity.pdbx_description
1 polymer ?
#
loop_
_entity_poly.entity_id
_entity_poly.type
_entity_poly.pdbx_seq_one_letter_code
_entity_poly.pdbx_strand_id
1 'polypeptide(L)'
;DLYQFWDPIPANCITLAAMDFINGCLLEQMPDVRDMKLSDASKPWPYFLRNKTGCSAAYAFMLFPKHLNLNLSVYIQVIEDVILITNLVNDVLSFHKEYLAGETNNYLSNRSRVTQRTMIDTLQDAVDDTLAAHARVTKLLKNTDAALPWKRYVNGYLAFHFTLNRYRLHELGF
;
A
#
# COMPACT_ATOMS: atom_id res chain seq x y z
N ASP A 1 19.45 14.89 4.29
CA ASP A 1 19.90 13.63 3.68
C ASP A 1 19.23 12.46 4.40
N LEU A 2 18.68 11.46 3.70
CA LEU A 2 17.95 10.33 4.32
C LEU A 2 18.83 9.56 5.31
N TYR A 3 20.13 9.45 5.04
CA TYR A 3 21.08 8.74 5.91
C TYR A 3 21.25 9.40 7.28
N GLN A 4 20.80 10.65 7.48
CA GLN A 4 20.79 11.31 8.79
C GLN A 4 19.71 10.74 9.72
N PHE A 5 18.63 10.16 9.15
CA PHE A 5 17.46 9.73 9.90
C PHE A 5 17.23 8.21 9.84
N TRP A 6 17.76 7.53 8.83
CA TRP A 6 17.62 6.08 8.63
C TRP A 6 18.96 5.39 8.40
N ASP A 7 19.08 4.13 8.83
CA ASP A 7 20.24 3.27 8.56
C ASP A 7 20.45 3.04 7.07
N PRO A 8 21.68 2.69 6.63
CA PRO A 8 21.99 2.60 5.20
C PRO A 8 21.03 1.72 4.40
N ILE A 9 20.63 0.57 4.94
CA ILE A 9 19.69 -0.34 4.27
C ILE A 9 18.29 0.29 4.14
N PRO A 10 17.59 0.70 5.23
CA PRO A 10 16.33 1.43 5.10
C PRO A 10 16.40 2.69 4.23
N ALA A 11 17.46 3.50 4.33
CA ALA A 11 17.64 4.70 3.52
C ALA A 11 17.74 4.38 2.01
N ASN A 12 18.47 3.32 1.66
CA ASN A 12 18.54 2.82 0.28
C ASN A 12 17.15 2.34 -0.19
N CYS A 13 16.44 1.56 0.62
CA CYS A 13 15.11 1.07 0.28
C CYS A 13 14.09 2.21 0.07
N ILE A 14 14.15 3.26 0.90
CA ILE A 14 13.34 4.48 0.73
C ILE A 14 13.67 5.18 -0.59
N THR A 15 14.95 5.32 -0.92
CA THR A 15 15.40 5.94 -2.17
C THR A 15 14.94 5.14 -3.39
N LEU A 16 15.08 3.81 -3.33
CA LEU A 16 14.62 2.90 -4.38
C LEU A 16 13.10 2.98 -4.57
N ALA A 17 12.33 3.03 -3.48
CA ALA A 17 10.89 3.18 -3.55
C ALA A 17 10.45 4.48 -4.26
N ALA A 18 11.18 5.58 -4.06
CA ALA A 18 10.93 6.83 -4.77
C ALA A 18 11.21 6.71 -6.27
N MET A 19 12.30 6.03 -6.66
CA MET A 19 12.61 5.77 -8.06
C MET A 19 11.58 4.84 -8.72
N ASP A 20 11.17 3.78 -8.02
CA ASP A 20 10.12 2.86 -8.45
C ASP A 20 8.78 3.57 -8.63
N PHE A 21 8.45 4.53 -7.76
CA PHE A 21 7.25 5.34 -7.88
C PHE A 21 7.25 6.19 -9.14
N ILE A 22 8.34 6.92 -9.41
CA ILE A 22 8.47 7.72 -10.64
C ILE A 22 8.32 6.83 -11.88
N ASN A 23 9.04 5.70 -11.91
CA ASN A 23 8.97 4.76 -13.03
C ASN A 23 7.57 4.12 -13.15
N GLY A 24 6.94 3.78 -12.04
CA GLY A 24 5.60 3.21 -12.00
C GLY A 24 4.55 4.16 -12.55
N CYS A 25 4.58 5.43 -12.13
CA CYS A 25 3.67 6.45 -12.65
C CYS A 25 3.86 6.67 -14.15
N LEU A 26 5.11 6.70 -14.64
CA LEU A 26 5.37 6.78 -16.07
C LEU A 26 4.84 5.54 -16.81
N LEU A 27 5.12 4.35 -16.28
CA LEU A 27 4.67 3.08 -16.85
C LEU A 27 3.15 3.00 -16.96
N GLU A 28 2.42 3.41 -15.92
CA GLU A 28 0.95 3.42 -15.89
C GLU A 28 0.34 4.34 -16.96
N GLN A 29 1.05 5.42 -17.34
CA GLN A 29 0.60 6.38 -18.35
C GLN A 29 1.02 6.02 -19.77
N MET A 30 1.91 5.04 -19.95
CA MET A 30 2.31 4.58 -21.29
C MET A 30 1.09 3.98 -22.01
N PRO A 31 0.79 4.38 -23.26
CA PRO A 31 -0.35 3.83 -24.01
C PRO A 31 -0.32 2.30 -24.09
N ASP A 32 0.87 1.72 -24.28
CA ASP A 32 1.06 0.27 -24.35
C ASP A 32 0.64 -0.48 -23.08
N VAL A 33 0.63 0.20 -21.92
CA VAL A 33 0.21 -0.35 -20.63
C VAL A 33 -1.21 0.08 -20.28
N ARG A 34 -1.54 1.36 -20.44
CA ARG A 34 -2.86 1.93 -20.12
C ARG A 34 -3.97 1.30 -20.94
N ASP A 35 -3.70 1.05 -22.22
CA ASP A 35 -4.67 0.54 -23.20
C ASP A 35 -4.48 -0.99 -23.41
N MET A 36 -3.62 -1.62 -22.62
CA MET A 36 -3.33 -3.04 -22.68
C MET A 36 -4.56 -3.88 -22.37
N LYS A 37 -4.83 -4.87 -23.21
CA LYS A 37 -5.80 -5.93 -22.88
C LYS A 37 -5.19 -6.89 -21.86
N LEU A 38 -5.67 -6.83 -20.62
CA LEU A 38 -5.25 -7.75 -19.56
C LEU A 38 -5.71 -9.19 -19.84
N SER A 39 -4.81 -10.14 -19.60
CA SER A 39 -5.11 -11.57 -19.62
C SER A 39 -5.48 -12.05 -18.21
N ASP A 40 -6.43 -12.97 -18.12
CA ASP A 40 -6.77 -13.69 -16.88
C ASP A 40 -5.61 -14.57 -16.36
N ALA A 41 -4.63 -14.88 -17.20
CA ALA A 41 -3.39 -15.55 -16.81
C ALA A 41 -2.41 -14.60 -16.09
N SER A 42 -2.53 -13.27 -16.24
CA SER A 42 -1.60 -12.31 -15.64
C SER A 42 -2.02 -11.87 -14.23
N LYS A 43 -2.41 -12.81 -13.37
CA LYS A 43 -2.90 -12.53 -12.00
C LYS A 43 -1.95 -11.68 -11.13
N PRO A 44 -0.61 -11.83 -11.20
CA PRO A 44 0.31 -10.99 -10.41
C PRO A 44 0.47 -9.56 -10.94
N TRP A 45 0.13 -9.31 -12.21
CA TRP A 45 0.39 -8.03 -12.87
C TRP A 45 -0.24 -6.81 -12.18
N PRO A 46 -1.53 -6.84 -11.77
CA PRO A 46 -2.13 -5.70 -11.08
C PRO A 46 -1.36 -5.28 -9.83
N TYR A 47 -0.89 -6.26 -9.04
CA TYR A 47 -0.14 -5.95 -7.81
C TYR A 47 1.29 -5.50 -8.12
N PHE A 48 1.92 -6.03 -9.16
CA PHE A 48 3.22 -5.53 -9.64
C PHE A 48 3.16 -4.03 -9.95
N LEU A 49 2.17 -3.60 -10.74
CA LEU A 49 1.99 -2.19 -11.08
C LEU A 49 1.69 -1.37 -9.82
N ARG A 50 0.76 -1.86 -8.99
CA ARG A 50 0.38 -1.21 -7.74
C ARG A 50 1.55 -1.00 -6.79
N ASN A 51 2.44 -1.98 -6.67
CA ASN A 51 3.59 -1.89 -5.78
C ASN A 51 4.57 -0.79 -6.22
N LYS A 52 4.68 -0.54 -7.53
CA LYS A 52 5.47 0.58 -8.07
C LYS A 52 4.76 1.91 -7.81
N THR A 53 3.48 2.03 -8.16
CA THR A 53 2.74 3.29 -8.06
C THR A 53 2.31 3.66 -6.63
N GLY A 54 2.49 2.77 -5.65
CA GLY A 54 2.12 3.05 -4.25
C GLY A 54 3.17 3.73 -3.41
N CYS A 55 4.46 3.66 -3.78
CA CYS A 55 5.57 4.12 -2.95
C CYS A 55 5.56 3.51 -1.52
N SER A 56 4.83 2.42 -1.30
CA SER A 56 4.52 1.88 0.02
C SER A 56 5.74 1.32 0.75
N ALA A 57 6.75 0.88 0.02
CA ALA A 57 8.04 0.50 0.59
C ALA A 57 8.71 1.68 1.33
N ALA A 58 8.59 2.92 0.82
CA ALA A 58 9.11 4.09 1.52
C ALA A 58 8.41 4.26 2.87
N TYR A 59 7.07 4.17 2.90
CA TYR A 59 6.31 4.22 4.14
C TYR A 59 6.78 3.13 5.11
N ALA A 60 6.81 1.87 4.67
CA ALA A 60 7.17 0.72 5.50
C ALA A 60 8.53 0.86 6.20
N PHE A 61 9.56 1.36 5.50
CA PHE A 61 10.87 1.62 6.09
C PHE A 61 10.92 2.91 6.92
N MET A 62 10.15 3.95 6.55
CA MET A 62 10.07 5.20 7.29
C MET A 62 9.46 5.05 8.69
N LEU A 63 8.68 3.99 8.94
CA LEU A 63 8.15 3.66 10.27
C LEU A 63 9.23 3.49 11.35
N PHE A 64 10.46 3.11 10.96
CA PHE A 64 11.52 2.69 11.89
C PHE A 64 12.80 3.54 11.74
N PRO A 65 12.77 4.84 12.09
CA PRO A 65 13.94 5.71 12.04
C PRO A 65 15.00 5.36 13.08
N LYS A 66 16.25 5.76 12.81
CA LYS A 66 17.44 5.51 13.64
C LYS A 66 17.26 5.85 15.12
N HIS A 67 16.59 6.95 15.42
CA HIS A 67 16.44 7.44 16.79
C HIS A 67 15.64 6.49 17.70
N LEU A 68 14.90 5.53 17.13
CA LEU A 68 14.23 4.48 17.89
C LEU A 68 15.18 3.37 18.35
N ASN A 69 16.42 3.34 17.83
CA ASN A 69 17.44 2.34 18.15
C ASN A 69 16.97 0.88 17.97
N LEU A 70 16.10 0.62 16.99
CA LEU A 70 15.59 -0.71 16.67
C LEU A 70 16.57 -1.48 15.78
N ASN A 71 16.92 -2.70 16.18
CA ASN A 71 17.66 -3.60 15.29
C ASN A 71 16.78 -3.98 14.08
N LEU A 72 17.37 -4.03 12.88
CA LEU A 72 16.68 -4.41 11.64
C LEU A 72 15.89 -5.73 11.77
N SER A 73 16.43 -6.72 12.50
CA SER A 73 15.79 -8.02 12.72
C SER A 73 14.43 -7.94 13.43
N VAL A 74 14.15 -6.85 14.16
CA VAL A 74 12.89 -6.64 14.88
C VAL A 74 11.72 -6.41 13.93
N TYR A 75 11.96 -5.77 12.79
CA TYR A 75 10.88 -5.32 11.89
C TYR A 75 11.01 -5.78 10.44
N ILE A 76 12.17 -6.27 10.00
CA ILE A 76 12.38 -6.62 8.58
C ILE A 76 11.39 -7.68 8.09
N GLN A 77 10.98 -8.61 8.95
CA GLN A 77 10.03 -9.69 8.62
C GLN A 77 8.60 -9.18 8.37
N VAL A 78 8.26 -7.95 8.77
CA VAL A 78 6.92 -7.38 8.57
C VAL A 78 6.86 -6.39 7.41
N ILE A 79 7.99 -6.02 6.81
CA ILE A 79 8.05 -4.94 5.80
C ILE A 79 7.08 -5.20 4.64
N GLU A 80 7.06 -6.41 4.08
CA GLU A 80 6.17 -6.74 2.97
C GLU A 80 4.68 -6.70 3.36
N ASP A 81 4.34 -7.12 4.59
CA ASP A 81 2.97 -7.00 5.08
C ASP A 81 2.58 -5.53 5.31
N VAL A 82 3.50 -4.68 5.78
CA VAL A 82 3.26 -3.23 5.92
C VAL A 82 3.08 -2.57 4.55
N ILE A 83 3.88 -2.96 3.54
CA ILE A 83 3.74 -2.54 2.14
C ILE A 83 2.35 -2.89 1.62
N LEU A 84 1.92 -4.14 1.81
CA LEU A 84 0.62 -4.64 1.40
C LEU A 84 -0.52 -3.87 2.07
N ILE A 85 -0.47 -3.69 3.40
CA ILE A 85 -1.48 -2.94 4.14
C ILE A 85 -1.55 -1.50 3.64
N THR A 86 -0.41 -0.85 3.43
CA THR A 86 -0.36 0.54 2.95
C THR A 86 -1.04 0.70 1.59
N ASN A 87 -0.72 -0.20 0.65
CA ASN A 87 -1.33 -0.19 -0.67
C ASN A 87 -2.84 -0.46 -0.60
N LEU A 88 -3.22 -1.55 0.06
CA LEU A 88 -4.61 -2.02 0.03
C LEU A 88 -5.54 -1.19 0.90
N VAL A 89 -5.10 -0.65 2.04
CA VAL A 89 -5.91 0.32 2.81
C VAL A 89 -6.22 1.53 1.94
N ASN A 90 -5.25 2.02 1.17
CA ASN A 90 -5.50 3.11 0.24
C ASN A 90 -6.49 2.70 -0.85
N ASP A 91 -6.33 1.54 -1.48
CA ASP A 91 -7.25 1.04 -2.53
C ASP A 91 -8.69 0.82 -2.00
N VAL A 92 -8.83 0.32 -0.77
CA VAL A 92 -10.14 0.13 -0.11
C VAL A 92 -10.80 1.47 0.22
N LEU A 93 -10.06 2.39 0.85
CA LEU A 93 -10.60 3.67 1.29
C LEU A 93 -10.73 4.70 0.16
N SER A 94 -10.02 4.50 -0.97
CA SER A 94 -10.20 5.30 -2.17
C SER A 94 -11.29 4.75 -3.10
N PHE A 95 -11.75 3.51 -2.91
CA PHE A 95 -12.71 2.85 -3.78
C PHE A 95 -13.93 3.73 -4.10
N HIS A 96 -14.55 4.34 -3.08
CA HIS A 96 -15.73 5.19 -3.26
C HIS A 96 -15.48 6.37 -4.21
N LYS A 97 -14.40 7.14 -3.99
CA LYS A 97 -14.08 8.29 -4.86
C LYS A 97 -13.77 7.84 -6.30
N GLU A 98 -13.12 6.69 -6.48
CA GLU A 98 -12.68 6.18 -7.78
C GLU A 98 -13.86 5.62 -8.57
N TYR A 99 -14.73 4.89 -7.88
CA TYR A 99 -15.97 4.38 -8.43
C TYR A 99 -16.86 5.51 -8.95
N LEU A 100 -17.05 6.57 -8.16
CA LEU A 100 -17.83 7.75 -8.58
C LEU A 100 -17.17 8.52 -9.73
N ALA A 101 -15.84 8.49 -9.83
CA ALA A 101 -15.11 9.12 -10.93
C ALA A 101 -15.08 8.27 -12.21
N GLY A 102 -15.59 7.02 -12.18
CA GLY A 102 -15.51 6.09 -13.29
C GLY A 102 -14.08 5.65 -13.61
N GLU A 103 -13.17 5.70 -12.62
CA GLU A 103 -11.78 5.26 -12.80
C GLU A 103 -11.74 3.73 -12.97
N THR A 104 -11.18 3.27 -14.10
CA THR A 104 -11.10 1.83 -14.41
C THR A 104 -9.68 1.27 -14.46
N ASN A 105 -8.67 2.11 -14.22
CA ASN A 105 -7.26 1.76 -14.29
C ASN A 105 -6.59 1.90 -12.93
N ASN A 106 -7.25 1.36 -11.90
CA ASN A 106 -6.72 1.22 -10.54
C ASN A 106 -6.51 -0.26 -10.21
N TYR A 107 -5.93 -0.53 -9.04
CA TYR A 107 -5.61 -1.89 -8.61
C TYR A 107 -6.86 -2.79 -8.57
N LEU A 108 -7.96 -2.32 -7.97
CA LEU A 108 -9.18 -3.12 -7.83
C LEU A 108 -9.80 -3.45 -9.19
N SER A 109 -9.84 -2.51 -10.12
CA SER A 109 -10.33 -2.75 -11.48
C SER A 109 -9.45 -3.75 -12.23
N ASN A 110 -8.13 -3.60 -12.14
CA ASN A 110 -7.20 -4.51 -12.78
C ASN A 110 -7.25 -5.91 -12.16
N ARG A 111 -7.37 -6.02 -10.83
CA ARG A 111 -7.54 -7.29 -10.10
C ARG A 111 -8.85 -7.97 -10.47
N SER A 112 -9.96 -7.24 -10.51
CA SER A 112 -11.28 -7.74 -10.90
C SER A 112 -11.24 -8.34 -12.31
N ARG A 113 -10.60 -7.64 -13.27
CA ARG A 113 -10.42 -8.13 -14.65
C ARG A 113 -9.60 -9.42 -14.71
N VAL A 114 -8.43 -9.50 -14.08
CA VAL A 114 -7.59 -10.71 -14.20
C VAL A 114 -8.12 -11.89 -13.39
N THR A 115 -8.94 -11.65 -12.36
CA THR A 115 -9.54 -12.71 -11.54
C THR A 115 -10.93 -13.12 -12.01
N GLN A 116 -11.52 -12.37 -12.96
CA GLN A 116 -12.90 -12.55 -13.43
C GLN A 116 -13.92 -12.51 -12.29
N ARG A 117 -13.67 -11.64 -11.29
CA ARG A 117 -14.54 -11.42 -10.12
C ARG A 117 -15.28 -10.09 -10.25
N THR A 118 -16.42 -9.97 -9.56
CA THR A 118 -17.10 -8.67 -9.50
C THR A 118 -16.26 -7.65 -8.74
N MET A 119 -16.56 -6.36 -8.92
CA MET A 119 -15.84 -5.30 -8.22
C MET A 119 -16.03 -5.39 -6.69
N ILE A 120 -17.23 -5.75 -6.24
CA ILE A 120 -17.54 -5.91 -4.81
C ILE A 120 -16.81 -7.11 -4.22
N ASP A 121 -16.78 -8.25 -4.92
CA ASP A 121 -16.00 -9.42 -4.47
C ASP A 121 -14.51 -9.09 -4.40
N THR A 122 -14.00 -8.33 -5.37
CA THR A 122 -12.58 -7.92 -5.41
C THR A 122 -12.24 -6.95 -4.28
N LEU A 123 -13.16 -6.03 -3.95
CA LEU A 123 -13.02 -5.14 -2.79
C LEU A 123 -13.00 -5.94 -1.49
N GLN A 124 -13.89 -6.93 -1.35
CA GLN A 124 -13.91 -7.82 -0.18
C GLN A 124 -12.61 -8.61 -0.06
N ASP A 125 -12.09 -9.16 -1.16
CA ASP A 125 -10.80 -9.86 -1.14
C ASP A 125 -9.66 -8.93 -0.67
N ALA A 126 -9.65 -7.66 -1.10
CA ALA A 126 -8.66 -6.68 -0.67
C ALA A 126 -8.78 -6.32 0.82
N VAL A 127 -10.00 -6.25 1.36
CA VAL A 127 -10.25 -6.09 2.80
C VAL A 127 -9.70 -7.30 3.56
N ASP A 128 -10.01 -8.51 3.11
CA ASP A 128 -9.58 -9.74 3.76
C ASP A 128 -8.04 -9.88 3.76
N ASP A 129 -7.40 -9.60 2.63
CA ASP A 129 -5.94 -9.57 2.50
C ASP A 129 -5.30 -8.54 3.46
N THR A 130 -5.90 -7.35 3.55
CA THR A 130 -5.45 -6.27 4.45
C THR A 130 -5.55 -6.68 5.92
N LEU A 131 -6.69 -7.23 6.33
CA LEU A 131 -6.92 -7.66 7.71
C LEU A 131 -6.00 -8.82 8.09
N ALA A 132 -5.80 -9.77 7.18
CA ALA A 132 -4.87 -10.88 7.39
C ALA A 132 -3.42 -10.39 7.56
N ALA A 133 -2.98 -9.45 6.72
CA ALA A 133 -1.65 -8.82 6.85
C ALA A 133 -1.53 -8.05 8.16
N HIS A 134 -2.52 -7.22 8.50
CA HIS A 134 -2.52 -6.46 9.75
C HIS A 134 -2.44 -7.39 10.98
N ALA A 135 -3.15 -8.52 10.97
CA ALA A 135 -3.09 -9.51 12.04
C ALA A 135 -1.69 -10.13 12.16
N ARG A 136 -1.01 -10.43 11.04
CA ARG A 136 0.38 -10.94 11.05
C ARG A 136 1.36 -9.91 11.62
N VAL A 137 1.34 -8.66 11.13
CA VAL A 137 2.22 -7.59 11.63
C VAL A 137 2.00 -7.36 13.12
N THR A 138 0.74 -7.22 13.53
CA THR A 138 0.39 -7.00 14.94
C THR A 138 0.85 -8.16 15.81
N LYS A 139 0.67 -9.41 15.37
CA LYS A 139 1.12 -10.60 16.10
C LYS A 139 2.65 -10.66 16.25
N LEU A 140 3.39 -10.30 15.21
CA LEU A 140 4.86 -10.34 15.20
C LEU A 140 5.46 -9.22 16.06
N LEU A 141 4.86 -8.02 16.01
CA LEU A 141 5.41 -6.84 16.69
C LEU A 141 4.92 -6.68 18.13
N LYS A 142 3.83 -7.31 18.56
CA LYS A 142 3.16 -7.02 19.86
C LYS A 142 4.07 -7.00 21.10
N ASN A 143 5.15 -7.77 21.10
CA ASN A 143 6.08 -7.91 22.23
C ASN A 143 7.46 -7.27 21.95
N THR A 144 7.53 -6.40 20.93
CA THR A 144 8.76 -5.69 20.56
C THR A 144 8.55 -4.18 20.66
N ASP A 145 9.64 -3.43 20.71
CA ASP A 145 9.61 -1.96 20.74
C ASP A 145 9.03 -1.35 19.45
N ALA A 146 8.86 -2.15 18.39
CA ALA A 146 8.21 -1.75 17.14
C ALA A 146 6.66 -1.75 17.21
N ALA A 147 6.05 -2.29 18.27
CA ALA A 147 4.59 -2.32 18.44
C ALA A 147 3.95 -0.92 18.42
N LEU A 148 4.56 0.04 19.12
CA LEU A 148 4.02 1.40 19.23
C LEU A 148 4.15 2.18 17.91
N PRO A 149 5.30 2.21 17.21
CA PRO A 149 5.40 2.76 15.86
C PRO A 149 4.35 2.18 14.89
N TRP A 150 4.17 0.86 14.90
CA TRP A 150 3.17 0.20 14.06
C TRP A 150 1.74 0.67 14.37
N LYS A 151 1.34 0.66 15.65
CA LYS A 151 0.01 1.12 16.07
C LYS A 151 -0.24 2.58 15.69
N ARG A 152 0.76 3.44 15.86
CA ARG A 152 0.69 4.86 15.47
C ARG A 152 0.52 5.02 13.97
N TYR A 153 1.25 4.25 13.18
CA TYR A 153 1.12 4.26 11.72
C TYR A 153 -0.29 3.88 11.27
N VAL A 154 -0.83 2.74 11.73
CA VAL A 154 -2.19 2.30 11.38
C VAL A 154 -3.21 3.37 11.72
N ASN A 155 -3.19 3.89 12.94
CA ASN A 155 -4.14 4.91 13.38
C ASN A 155 -4.01 6.21 12.57
N GLY A 156 -2.77 6.67 12.33
CA GLY A 156 -2.51 7.89 11.56
C GLY A 156 -2.93 7.75 10.10
N TYR A 157 -2.65 6.60 9.48
CA TYR A 157 -2.99 6.34 8.08
C TYR A 157 -4.50 6.24 7.87
N LEU A 158 -5.22 5.59 8.79
CA LEU A 158 -6.68 5.58 8.78
C LEU A 158 -7.25 6.99 9.00
N ALA A 159 -6.80 7.69 10.04
CA ALA A 159 -7.25 9.05 10.33
C ALA A 159 -7.04 9.99 9.12
N PHE A 160 -5.90 9.91 8.45
CA PHE A 160 -5.63 10.65 7.22
C PHE A 160 -6.70 10.41 6.14
N HIS A 161 -7.11 9.16 5.90
CA HIS A 161 -8.13 8.85 4.89
C HIS A 161 -9.52 9.35 5.30
N PHE A 162 -9.92 9.16 6.56
CA PHE A 162 -11.23 9.60 7.06
C PHE A 162 -11.34 11.13 7.18
N THR A 163 -10.24 11.84 7.39
CA THR A 163 -10.26 13.31 7.58
C THR A 163 -10.14 14.10 6.28
N LEU A 164 -9.53 13.53 5.23
CA LEU A 164 -9.35 14.25 3.97
C LEU A 164 -10.57 14.12 3.06
N ASN A 165 -11.15 15.27 2.69
CA ASN A 165 -12.26 15.38 1.74
C ASN A 165 -12.00 14.68 0.40
N ARG A 166 -10.73 14.53 0.00
CA ARG A 166 -10.29 13.81 -1.20
C ARG A 166 -10.97 12.44 -1.35
N TYR A 167 -11.13 11.69 -0.24
CA TYR A 167 -11.66 10.32 -0.26
C TYR A 167 -13.19 10.25 -0.24
N ARG A 168 -13.86 11.37 0.05
CA ARG A 168 -15.32 11.49 0.05
C ARG A 168 -16.03 10.50 0.99
N LEU A 169 -15.36 10.04 2.04
CA LEU A 169 -15.92 9.07 3.00
C LEU A 169 -17.05 9.67 3.85
N HIS A 170 -17.11 10.99 4.00
CA HIS A 170 -18.23 11.70 4.63
C HIS A 170 -19.57 11.48 3.92
N GLU A 171 -19.55 11.17 2.61
CA GLU A 171 -20.77 10.84 1.86
C GLU A 171 -21.35 9.47 2.23
N LEU A 172 -20.53 8.62 2.84
CA LEU A 172 -20.92 7.31 3.37
C LEU A 172 -21.29 7.38 4.87
N GLY A 173 -21.22 8.57 5.48
CA GLY A 173 -21.53 8.79 6.90
C GLY A 173 -20.37 8.56 7.87
N PHE A 174 -19.12 8.60 7.38
CA PHE A 174 -17.91 8.52 8.21
C PHE A 174 -17.29 9.89 8.51
#